data_AF-A0A4Y2IUF7-F1
#
_entry.id   AF-A0A4Y2IUF7-F1
#
_cell.length_a   1.000
_cell.length_b   1.000
_cell.length_c   1.000
_cell.angle_alpha   90.00
_cell.angle_beta   90.00
_cell.angle_gamma   90.00
#
_symmetry.space_group_name_H-M   'P 1'
#
loop_
_entity.id
_entity.type
_entity.pdbx_description
1 polymer ?
#
loop_
_entity_poly.entity_id
_entity_poly.type
_entity_poly.pdbx_seq_one_letter_code
_entity_poly.pdbx_strand_id
1 'polypeptide(L)'
;MVEEVSIDDAVDKVTYSIIQAADMAIPKTSGKIPKIWKPWWNEECRIFNKQQKKARDKFRRYPSTSNLIDFNWPKQILEELNGRVRGNHGKHSLAP
;
A
#
# COMPACT_ATOMS: atom_id res chain seq x y z
N MET A 1 -10.34 -1.72 -56.80
CA MET A 1 -8.91 -1.37 -56.69
C MET A 1 -8.46 -1.94 -55.36
N VAL A 2 -7.58 -2.94 -55.38
CA VAL A 2 -7.04 -3.52 -54.13
C VAL A 2 -6.03 -2.51 -53.62
N GLU A 3 -6.20 -2.03 -52.38
CA GLU A 3 -5.21 -1.15 -51.76
C GLU A 3 -3.93 -1.97 -51.58
N GLU A 4 -2.88 -1.64 -52.33
CA GLU A 4 -1.54 -2.15 -52.04
C GLU A 4 -1.06 -1.50 -50.75
N VAL A 5 -1.26 -2.18 -49.64
CA VAL A 5 -0.64 -1.83 -48.37
C VAL A 5 0.84 -2.20 -48.46
N SER A 6 1.72 -1.26 -48.14
CA SER A 6 3.15 -1.55 -48.03
C SER A 6 3.36 -2.66 -47.01
N ILE A 7 4.34 -3.53 -47.26
CA ILE A 7 4.72 -4.57 -46.30
C ILE A 7 5.05 -3.93 -44.94
N ASP A 8 5.69 -2.76 -44.95
CA ASP A 8 6.02 -2.01 -43.74
C ASP A 8 4.76 -1.58 -42.98
N ASP A 9 3.74 -1.07 -43.70
CA ASP A 9 2.46 -0.67 -43.08
C ASP A 9 1.71 -1.87 -42.46
N ALA A 10 1.80 -3.04 -43.10
CA ALA A 10 1.22 -4.27 -42.58
C ALA A 10 1.94 -4.73 -41.30
N VAL A 11 3.27 -4.67 -41.30
CA VAL A 11 4.12 -5.03 -40.15
C VAL A 11 3.85 -4.08 -38.98
N ASP A 12 3.74 -2.78 -39.23
CA ASP A 12 3.46 -1.77 -38.20
C ASP A 12 2.09 -1.98 -37.57
N LYS A 13 1.06 -2.25 -38.37
CA LYS A 13 -0.29 -2.55 -37.86
C LYS A 13 -0.32 -3.80 -36.97
N VAL A 14 0.37 -4.86 -37.36
CA VAL A 14 0.47 -6.10 -36.57
C VAL A 14 1.23 -5.83 -35.27
N THR A 15 2.37 -5.15 -35.35
CA THR A 15 3.21 -4.82 -34.19
C THR A 15 2.44 -3.97 -33.18
N TYR A 16 1.76 -2.91 -33.66
CA TYR A 16 0.92 -2.07 -32.82
C TYR A 16 -0.19 -2.86 -32.13
N SER A 17 -0.87 -3.75 -32.86
CA SER A 17 -1.95 -4.57 -32.32
C SER A 17 -1.47 -5.51 -31.20
N ILE A 18 -0.28 -6.11 -31.36
CA ILE A 18 0.33 -6.97 -30.34
C ILE A 18 0.67 -6.17 -29.08
N ILE A 19 1.25 -4.98 -29.23
CA ILE A 19 1.60 -4.11 -28.09
C ILE A 19 0.34 -3.67 -27.35
N GLN A 20 -0.70 -3.24 -28.07
CA GLN A 20 -1.97 -2.84 -27.45
C GLN A 20 -2.63 -4.00 -26.70
N ALA A 21 -2.66 -5.20 -27.31
CA ALA A 21 -3.20 -6.38 -26.65
C ALA A 21 -2.40 -6.74 -25.39
N ALA A 22 -1.07 -6.65 -25.44
CA ALA A 22 -0.20 -6.91 -24.30
C ALA A 22 -0.42 -5.90 -23.17
N ASP A 23 -0.52 -4.61 -23.50
CA ASP A 23 -0.77 -3.53 -22.52
C ASP A 23 -2.14 -3.68 -21.84
N MET A 24 -3.14 -4.16 -22.56
CA MET A 24 -4.48 -4.43 -22.01
C MET A 24 -4.51 -5.72 -21.18
N ALA A 25 -3.79 -6.76 -21.59
CA ALA A 25 -3.81 -8.06 -20.93
C ALA A 25 -2.91 -8.13 -19.69
N ILE A 26 -1.79 -7.39 -19.69
CA ILE A 26 -0.78 -7.42 -18.62
C ILE A 26 -0.81 -6.08 -17.89
N PRO A 27 -1.45 -5.98 -16.72
CA PRO A 27 -1.43 -4.75 -15.94
C PRO A 27 0.01 -4.43 -15.53
N LYS A 28 0.53 -3.27 -15.98
CA LYS A 28 1.89 -2.77 -15.69
C LYS A 28 2.18 -2.65 -14.20
N THR A 29 1.13 -2.56 -13.39
CA THR A 29 1.21 -2.63 -11.94
C THR A 29 0.38 -3.80 -11.45
N SER A 30 1.01 -4.71 -10.70
CA SER A 30 0.26 -5.62 -9.86
C SER A 30 -0.51 -4.75 -8.88
N GLY A 31 -1.85 -4.66 -8.99
CA GLY A 31 -2.71 -3.89 -8.08
C GLY A 31 -2.61 -4.28 -6.59
N LYS A 32 -1.71 -5.19 -6.24
CA LYS A 32 -1.29 -5.50 -4.88
C LYS A 32 -0.43 -4.36 -4.35
N ILE A 33 -1.06 -3.46 -3.60
CA ILE A 33 -0.35 -2.51 -2.75
C ILE A 33 0.59 -3.33 -1.84
N PRO A 34 1.91 -3.07 -1.85
CA PRO A 34 2.84 -3.75 -0.97
C PRO A 34 2.37 -3.59 0.48
N LYS A 35 2.38 -4.67 1.25
CA LYS A 35 2.12 -4.60 2.69
C LYS A 35 3.18 -3.67 3.28
N ILE A 36 2.78 -2.44 3.64
CA ILE A 36 3.69 -1.49 4.28
C ILE A 36 4.00 -2.06 5.66
N TRP A 37 5.15 -2.72 5.75
CA TRP A 37 5.66 -3.26 7.00
C TRP A 37 5.90 -2.09 7.94
N LYS A 38 5.41 -2.21 9.18
CA LYS A 38 5.75 -1.24 10.23
C LYS A 38 7.28 -1.16 10.28
N PRO A 39 7.90 0.03 10.14
CA PRO A 39 9.34 0.13 10.11
C PRO A 39 9.91 -0.46 11.40
N TRP A 40 10.88 -1.36 11.27
CA TRP A 40 11.51 -2.06 12.40
C TRP A 40 12.25 -1.10 13.34
N TRP A 41 12.55 0.12 12.89
CA TRP A 41 13.22 1.18 13.64
C TRP A 41 12.25 2.17 14.32
N ASN A 42 10.93 2.04 14.16
CA ASN A 42 9.98 2.95 14.80
C ASN A 42 9.70 2.51 16.25
N GLU A 43 10.53 3.01 17.17
CA GLU A 43 10.44 2.73 18.59
C GLU A 43 9.12 3.18 19.21
N GLU A 44 8.57 4.32 18.77
CA GLU A 44 7.28 4.83 19.24
C GLU A 44 6.15 3.84 18.92
N CYS A 45 6.11 3.33 17.68
CA CYS A 45 5.18 2.28 17.28
C CYS A 45 5.35 1.01 18.14
N ARG A 46 6.57 0.63 18.51
CA ARG A 46 6.82 -0.53 19.38
C ARG A 46 6.25 -0.33 20.77
N ILE A 47 6.46 0.84 21.36
CA ILE A 47 5.95 1.21 22.69
C ILE A 47 4.41 1.19 22.69
N PHE A 48 3.77 1.88 21.75
CA PHE A 48 2.30 1.97 21.70
C PHE A 48 1.64 0.64 21.32
N ASN A 49 2.26 -0.20 20.48
CA ASN A 49 1.78 -1.57 20.26
C ASN A 49 1.78 -2.40 21.56
N LYS A 50 2.84 -2.30 22.37
CA LYS A 50 2.94 -3.01 23.65
C LYS A 50 1.87 -2.52 24.63
N GLN A 51 1.63 -1.21 24.70
CA GLN A 51 0.57 -0.63 25.53
C GLN A 51 -0.82 -1.06 25.05
N GLN A 52 -1.08 -0.99 23.74
CA GLN A 52 -2.34 -1.43 23.15
C GLN A 52 -2.62 -2.90 23.44
N LYS A 53 -1.62 -3.79 23.32
CA LYS A 53 -1.77 -5.21 23.63
C LYS A 53 -2.14 -5.44 25.09
N LYS A 54 -1.46 -4.76 26.03
CA LYS A 54 -1.78 -4.82 27.46
C LYS A 54 -3.19 -4.32 27.76
N ALA A 55 -3.59 -3.18 27.20
CA ALA A 55 -4.92 -2.61 27.39
C ALA A 55 -6.01 -3.49 26.77
N ARG A 56 -5.75 -4.10 25.60
CA ARG A 56 -6.63 -5.08 24.96
C ARG A 56 -6.81 -6.32 25.84
N ASP A 57 -5.73 -6.85 26.40
CA ASP A 57 -5.79 -8.01 27.30
C ASP A 57 -6.57 -7.69 28.57
N LYS A 58 -6.38 -6.49 29.14
CA LYS A 58 -7.15 -5.99 30.29
C LYS A 58 -8.64 -5.85 29.96
N PHE A 59 -8.98 -5.21 28.84
CA PHE A 59 -10.36 -5.05 28.38
C PHE A 59 -11.04 -6.38 28.09
N ARG A 60 -10.34 -7.34 27.48
CA ARG A 60 -10.88 -8.68 27.20
C ARG A 60 -11.19 -9.46 28.47
N ARG A 61 -10.41 -9.27 29.54
CA ARG A 61 -10.64 -9.90 30.85
C ARG A 61 -11.73 -9.17 31.64
N TYR A 62 -11.75 -7.83 31.55
CA TYR A 62 -12.63 -6.96 32.30
C TYR A 62 -13.24 -5.90 31.38
N PRO A 63 -14.31 -6.23 30.64
CA PRO A 63 -14.92 -5.31 29.69
C PRO A 63 -15.67 -4.20 30.44
N SER A 64 -15.01 -3.06 30.64
CA SER A 64 -15.57 -1.86 31.24
C SER A 64 -15.32 -0.64 30.35
N THR A 65 -16.11 0.41 30.51
CA THR A 65 -15.97 1.66 29.73
C THR A 65 -14.61 2.31 29.94
N SER A 66 -14.09 2.32 31.17
CA SER A 66 -12.73 2.81 31.46
C SER A 66 -11.67 1.98 30.72
N ASN A 67 -11.79 0.65 30.74
CA ASN A 67 -10.83 -0.21 30.03
C ASN A 67 -10.95 -0.10 28.50
N LEU A 68 -12.14 0.24 27.97
CA LEU A 68 -12.34 0.53 26.55
C LEU A 68 -11.62 1.83 26.15
N ILE A 69 -11.71 2.88 26.97
CA ILE A 69 -10.99 4.16 26.76
C ILE A 69 -9.48 3.90 26.77
N ASP A 70 -8.98 3.18 27.78
CA ASP A 70 -7.57 2.79 27.92
C ASP A 70 -7.06 1.99 26.70
N PHE A 71 -7.91 1.16 26.09
CA PHE A 71 -7.59 0.40 24.88
C PHE A 71 -7.59 1.27 23.62
N ASN A 72 -8.53 2.21 23.51
CA ASN A 72 -8.72 3.00 22.30
C ASN A 72 -7.65 4.09 22.13
N TRP A 73 -7.15 4.66 23.22
CA TRP A 73 -6.09 5.69 23.17
C TRP A 73 -4.82 5.23 22.42
N PRO A 74 -4.12 4.16 22.83
CA PRO A 74 -2.91 3.72 22.13
C PRO A 74 -3.19 3.20 20.71
N LYS A 75 -4.42 2.74 20.43
CA LYS A 75 -4.85 2.37 19.07
C LYS A 75 -4.84 3.59 18.14
N GLN A 76 -5.43 4.70 18.56
CA GLN A 76 -5.48 5.94 17.77
C GLN A 76 -4.07 6.49 17.49
N ILE A 77 -3.22 6.57 18.53
CA ILE A 77 -1.83 7.01 18.37
C ILE A 77 -1.08 6.11 17.38
N LEU A 78 -1.27 4.79 17.46
CA LEU A 78 -0.65 3.86 16.51
C LEU A 78 -1.12 4.11 15.08
N GLU A 79 -2.39 4.41 14.85
CA GLU A 79 -2.94 4.74 13.53
C GLU A 79 -2.31 6.03 12.97
N GLU A 80 -2.18 7.07 13.80
CA GLU A 80 -1.52 8.32 13.44
C GLU A 80 -0.04 8.13 13.08
N LEU A 81 0.72 7.44 13.93
CA LEU A 81 2.14 7.14 13.68
C LEU A 81 2.34 6.36 12.39
N ASN A 82 1.43 5.45 12.04
CA ASN A 82 1.48 4.75 10.75
C ASN A 82 1.17 5.68 9.58
N GLY A 83 0.23 6.60 9.75
CA GLY A 83 -0.08 7.62 8.75
C GLY A 83 1.16 8.45 8.39
N ARG A 84 1.91 8.89 9.40
CA ARG A 84 3.18 9.63 9.22
C ARG A 84 4.20 8.81 8.42
N VAL A 85 4.39 7.54 8.77
CA VAL A 85 5.31 6.64 8.06
C VAL A 85 4.88 6.43 6.60
N ARG A 86 3.59 6.20 6.35
CA ARG A 86 3.05 6.03 4.99
C ARG A 86 3.24 7.29 4.13
N GLY A 87 3.06 8.47 4.72
CA GLY A 87 3.29 9.75 4.05
C GLY A 87 4.76 10.03 3.69
N ASN A 88 5.70 9.48 4.47
CA ASN A 88 7.15 9.66 4.21
C ASN A 88 7.70 8.74 3.11
N HIS A 89 7.07 7.60 2.82
CA HIS A 89 7.49 6.72 1.73
C HIS A 89 7.31 7.33 0.33
N GLY A 90 6.56 8.44 0.20
CA GLY A 90 6.43 9.20 -1.05
C GLY A 90 7.51 10.28 -1.26
N LYS A 91 8.43 10.49 -0.32
CA LYS A 91 9.44 11.57 -0.38
C LYS A 91 10.87 11.11 -0.66
N HIS A 92 11.12 9.82 -0.84
CA HIS A 92 12.46 9.28 -1.11
C HIS A 92 12.72 8.90 -2.57
N SER A 93 11.85 9.27 -3.52
CA SER A 93 12.03 8.96 -4.95
C SER A 93 12.47 10.15 -5.81
N LEU A 94 12.77 11.31 -5.21
CA LEU A 94 13.27 12.48 -5.93
C LEU A 94 14.31 13.20 -5.09
N ALA A 95 15.56 12.79 -5.24
CA ALA A 95 16.70 13.68 -5.09
C ALA A 95 17.70 13.34 -6.21
N PRO A 96 18.41 14.34 -6.77
CA PRO A 96 19.20 14.23 -7.99
C PRO A 96 20.35 13.23 -7.93
#